data_AF-A0A948SNV2-F1
#
_entry.id   AF-A0A948SNV2-F1
#
_cell.length_a   1.000
_cell.length_b   1.000
_cell.length_c   1.000
_cell.angle_alpha   90.00
_cell.angle_beta   90.00
_cell.angle_gamma   90.00
#
_symmetry.space_group_name_H-M   'P 1'
#
loop_
_entity.id
_entity.type
_entity.pdbx_description
1 polymer ?
#
loop_
_entity_poly.entity_id
_entity_poly.type
_entity_poly.pdbx_seq_one_letter_code
_entity_poly.pdbx_strand_id
1 'polypeptide(L)'
;MQHGYLQSQDRFDECMLTGDSEGEFQTVSKSLHAAALETRPLIGMYGVAGPHRAFLYRWAGQLKIRIDDGAPISVGAGLSSSWELNGDQARFSLSRDGSTTSTFRYAASRDLLNIQHDPTPFAEPDHFDFFLFIHRVLQDAPRQDRIFR
;
A
#
# COMPACT_ATOMS: atom_id res chain seq x y z
N MET A 1 -7.02 1.00 21.87
CA MET A 1 -6.38 0.84 20.55
C MET A 1 -6.83 1.98 19.67
N GLN A 2 -5.99 2.47 18.77
CA GLN A 2 -6.41 3.55 17.87
C GLN A 2 -7.11 2.92 16.66
N HIS A 3 -8.44 2.96 16.66
CA HIS A 3 -9.24 2.59 15.50
C HIS A 3 -9.08 3.70 14.46
N GLY A 4 -8.76 3.34 13.23
CA GLY A 4 -8.62 4.24 12.10
C GLY A 4 -9.29 3.71 10.84
N TYR A 5 -8.95 4.31 9.70
CA TYR A 5 -9.36 3.82 8.40
C TYR A 5 -8.19 3.79 7.40
N LEU A 6 -8.32 2.94 6.38
CA LEU A 6 -7.41 2.86 5.26
C LEU A 6 -8.09 3.43 4.02
N GLN A 7 -7.40 4.28 3.27
CA GLN A 7 -7.90 4.85 2.04
C GLN A 7 -7.54 3.99 0.82
N SER A 8 -8.50 3.72 -0.06
CA SER A 8 -8.20 3.11 -1.35
C SER A 8 -7.40 4.09 -2.21
N GLN A 9 -6.34 3.59 -2.86
CA GLN A 9 -5.65 4.30 -3.94
C GLN A 9 -6.44 4.20 -5.25
N ASP A 10 -7.11 3.07 -5.49
CA ASP A 10 -7.77 2.79 -6.77
C ASP A 10 -9.16 3.42 -6.89
N ARG A 11 -9.84 3.66 -5.76
CA ARG A 11 -11.24 4.12 -5.73
C ARG A 11 -11.42 5.29 -4.79
N PHE A 12 -11.70 6.46 -5.35
CA PHE A 12 -11.82 7.71 -4.58
C PHE A 12 -12.83 7.63 -3.44
N ASP A 13 -14.02 7.06 -3.66
CA ASP A 13 -15.07 6.97 -2.64
C ASP A 13 -14.96 5.72 -1.74
N GLU A 14 -13.90 4.92 -1.86
CA GLU A 14 -13.76 3.67 -1.10
C GLU A 14 -12.74 3.82 0.05
N CYS A 15 -13.09 3.30 1.22
CA CYS A 15 -12.16 3.13 2.33
C CYS A 15 -12.47 1.85 3.10
N MET A 16 -11.57 1.49 4.02
CA MET A 16 -11.76 0.38 4.95
C MET A 16 -11.68 0.86 6.39
N LEU A 17 -12.72 0.62 7.18
CA LEU A 17 -12.70 0.84 8.62
C LEU A 17 -12.00 -0.32 9.31
N THR A 18 -11.13 -0.01 10.27
CA THR A 18 -10.55 -1.03 11.15
C THR A 18 -11.54 -1.53 12.20
N GLY A 19 -11.52 -2.84 12.43
CA GLY A 19 -12.24 -3.52 13.50
C GLY A 19 -11.51 -3.47 14.83
N ASP A 20 -11.80 -4.45 15.70
CA ASP A 20 -11.22 -4.55 17.05
C ASP A 20 -9.86 -5.25 17.05
N SER A 21 -9.61 -6.10 16.06
CA SER A 21 -8.35 -6.79 15.87
C SER A 21 -7.61 -6.36 14.60
N GLU A 22 -6.30 -6.61 14.57
CA GLU A 22 -5.49 -6.29 13.39
C GLU A 22 -5.91 -7.17 12.21
N GLY A 23 -6.26 -6.52 11.10
CA GLY A 23 -6.63 -7.22 9.88
C GLY A 23 -8.14 -7.46 9.72
N GLU A 24 -8.95 -7.06 10.70
CA GLU A 24 -10.38 -6.85 10.52
C GLU A 24 -10.60 -5.53 9.81
N PHE A 25 -11.01 -5.61 8.55
CA PHE A 25 -11.30 -4.45 7.71
C PHE A 25 -12.72 -4.57 7.16
N GLN A 26 -13.48 -3.50 7.28
CA GLN A 26 -14.79 -3.38 6.64
C GLN A 26 -14.72 -2.33 5.54
N THR A 27 -14.89 -2.76 4.28
CA THR A 27 -15.01 -1.83 3.15
C THR A 27 -16.30 -1.03 3.26
N VAL A 28 -16.19 0.30 3.16
CA VAL A 28 -17.31 1.23 3.19
C VAL A 28 -17.13 2.33 2.15
N SER A 29 -18.24 2.98 1.78
CA SER A 29 -18.20 4.22 0.99
C SER A 29 -17.93 5.42 1.91
N LYS A 30 -17.01 6.30 1.49
CA LYS A 30 -16.65 7.51 2.23
C LYS A 30 -17.82 8.47 2.33
N SER A 31 -18.52 8.71 1.22
CA SER A 31 -19.69 9.60 1.17
C SER A 31 -20.81 9.14 2.11
N LEU A 32 -21.04 7.82 2.23
CA LEU A 32 -22.06 7.25 3.12
C LEU A 32 -21.63 7.18 4.59
N HIS A 33 -20.33 7.25 4.89
CA HIS A 33 -19.79 7.10 6.25
C HIS A 33 -18.99 8.33 6.72
N ALA A 34 -19.23 9.50 6.14
CA ALA A 34 -18.47 10.73 6.39
C ALA A 34 -18.32 11.04 7.90
N ALA A 35 -19.42 10.99 8.66
CA ALA A 35 -19.41 11.27 10.10
C ALA A 35 -18.51 10.29 10.90
N ALA A 36 -18.45 9.02 10.49
CA ALA A 36 -17.58 8.04 11.13
C ALA A 36 -16.10 8.28 10.78
N LEU A 37 -15.81 8.79 9.58
CA LEU A 37 -14.45 9.09 9.13
C LEU A 37 -13.91 10.39 9.73
N GLU A 38 -14.76 11.38 10.01
CA GLU A 38 -14.36 12.64 10.68
C GLU A 38 -13.71 12.41 12.05
N THR A 39 -14.09 11.33 12.74
CA THR A 39 -13.61 11.00 14.09
C THR A 39 -12.52 9.93 14.10
N ARG A 40 -12.18 9.35 12.95
CA ARG A 40 -11.18 8.27 12.83
C ARG A 40 -9.96 8.78 12.07
N PRO A 41 -8.73 8.57 12.57
CA PRO A 41 -7.54 8.93 11.82
C PRO A 41 -7.36 8.06 10.57
N LEU A 42 -6.81 8.65 9.51
CA LEU A 42 -6.24 7.90 8.40
C LEU A 42 -4.99 7.17 8.91
N ILE A 43 -5.04 5.85 8.95
CA ILE A 43 -3.90 5.04 9.43
C ILE A 43 -3.16 4.35 8.30
N GLY A 44 -3.66 4.40 7.07
CA GLY A 44 -3.03 3.68 5.97
C GLY A 44 -3.73 3.84 4.64
N MET A 45 -3.20 3.12 3.67
CA MET A 45 -3.77 2.98 2.34
C MET A 45 -3.76 1.53 1.91
N TYR A 46 -4.63 1.21 0.96
CA TYR A 46 -4.59 -0.05 0.24
C TYR A 46 -4.79 0.21 -1.25
N GLY A 47 -4.27 -0.70 -2.05
CA GLY A 47 -4.36 -0.62 -3.51
C GLY A 47 -4.20 -1.99 -4.15
N VAL A 48 -4.36 -2.04 -5.46
CA VAL A 48 -4.23 -3.25 -6.26
C VAL A 48 -3.01 -3.18 -7.17
N ALA A 49 -2.29 -4.29 -7.27
CA ALA A 49 -1.19 -4.50 -8.21
C ALA A 49 -1.41 -5.84 -8.94
N GLY A 50 -2.00 -5.77 -10.13
CA GLY A 50 -2.48 -6.95 -10.86
C GLY A 50 -3.54 -7.73 -10.06
N PRO A 51 -3.33 -9.03 -9.76
CA PRO A 51 -4.28 -9.80 -8.95
C PRO A 51 -4.13 -9.57 -7.44
N HIS A 52 -3.10 -8.83 -7.01
CA HIS A 52 -2.75 -8.70 -5.60
C HIS A 52 -3.36 -7.44 -5.00
N ARG A 53 -3.97 -7.59 -3.82
CA ARG A 53 -4.40 -6.46 -3.00
C ARG A 53 -3.39 -6.25 -1.89
N ALA A 54 -2.77 -5.09 -1.82
CA ALA A 54 -1.80 -4.79 -0.78
C ALA A 54 -2.26 -3.64 0.11
N PHE A 55 -1.73 -3.62 1.32
CA PHE A 55 -2.05 -2.67 2.38
C PHE A 55 -0.75 -2.13 2.94
N LEU A 56 -0.69 -0.82 3.17
CA LEU A 56 0.38 -0.16 3.90
C LEU A 56 -0.26 0.71 4.97
N TYR A 57 -0.06 0.38 6.24
CA TYR A 57 -0.78 1.01 7.34
C TYR A 57 0.02 1.03 8.64
N ARG A 58 -0.36 1.90 9.57
CA ARG A 58 0.12 1.90 10.93
C ARG A 58 -0.81 1.13 11.85
N TRP A 59 -0.22 0.26 12.65
CA TRP A 59 -0.92 -0.43 13.74
C TRP A 59 -0.03 -0.47 14.97
N ALA A 60 -0.58 -0.03 16.11
CA ALA A 60 0.17 0.14 17.36
C ALA A 60 1.49 0.93 17.17
N GLY A 61 1.45 1.99 16.35
CA GLY A 61 2.59 2.87 16.04
C GLY A 61 3.57 2.32 14.99
N GLN A 62 3.51 1.03 14.66
CA GLN A 62 4.41 0.39 13.70
C GLN A 62 3.83 0.45 12.28
N LEU A 63 4.68 0.75 11.30
CA LEU A 63 4.31 0.65 9.89
C LEU A 63 4.31 -0.84 9.50
N LYS A 64 3.27 -1.26 8.78
CA LYS A 64 3.03 -2.65 8.40
C LYS A 64 2.59 -2.76 6.96
N ILE A 65 2.92 -3.89 6.36
CA ILE A 65 2.48 -4.30 5.03
C ILE A 65 1.65 -5.56 5.17
N ARG A 66 0.53 -5.63 4.47
CA ARG A 66 -0.21 -6.88 4.27
C ARG A 66 -0.43 -7.05 2.77
N ILE A 67 -0.37 -8.29 2.29
CA ILE A 67 -0.60 -8.61 0.88
C ILE A 67 -1.56 -9.78 0.84
N ASP A 68 -2.63 -9.61 0.06
CA ASP A 68 -3.75 -10.53 -0.04
C ASP A 68 -4.28 -10.90 1.36
N ASP A 69 -4.53 -12.18 1.59
CA ASP A 69 -4.97 -12.70 2.88
C ASP A 69 -3.81 -13.08 3.82
N GLY A 70 -2.57 -12.78 3.42
CA GLY A 70 -1.36 -13.08 4.19
C GLY A 70 -1.31 -12.37 5.54
N ALA A 71 -0.40 -12.82 6.41
CA ALA A 71 -0.17 -12.20 7.71
C ALA A 71 0.47 -10.80 7.55
N PRO A 72 0.16 -9.83 8.45
CA PRO A 72 0.85 -8.54 8.49
C PRO A 72 2.36 -8.69 8.70
N ILE A 73 3.13 -7.90 7.95
CA ILE A 73 4.59 -7.84 7.98
C ILE A 73 4.99 -6.49 8.57
N SER A 74 5.64 -6.51 9.73
CA SER A 74 6.18 -5.27 10.32
C SER A 74 7.35 -4.72 9.52
N VAL A 75 7.27 -3.44 9.16
CA VAL A 75 8.38 -2.68 8.59
C VAL A 75 9.34 -2.33 9.72
N GLY A 76 10.62 -2.63 9.51
CA GLY A 76 11.66 -2.44 10.51
C GLY A 76 12.99 -2.98 10.02
N ALA A 77 13.97 -3.06 10.93
CA ALA A 77 15.30 -3.58 10.63
C ALA A 77 15.23 -4.95 9.90
N GLY A 78 16.10 -5.11 8.92
CA GLY A 78 16.20 -6.34 8.14
C GLY A 78 15.16 -6.52 7.04
N LEU A 79 14.06 -5.74 7.01
CA LEU A 79 13.13 -5.76 5.88
C LEU A 79 13.71 -4.96 4.72
N SER A 80 13.76 -5.57 3.54
CA SER A 80 14.04 -4.88 2.29
C SER A 80 13.04 -5.29 1.22
N SER A 81 12.99 -4.50 0.15
CA SER A 81 12.17 -4.81 -1.01
C SER A 81 12.93 -4.57 -2.30
N SER A 82 12.56 -5.29 -3.35
CA SER A 82 12.94 -4.98 -4.72
C SER A 82 11.70 -4.89 -5.59
N TRP A 83 11.78 -4.03 -6.61
CA TRP A 83 10.78 -3.89 -7.65
C TRP A 83 11.47 -3.83 -9.00
N GLU A 84 11.05 -4.67 -9.93
CA GLU A 84 11.64 -4.78 -11.27
C GLU A 84 10.53 -4.84 -12.32
N LEU A 85 10.75 -4.19 -13.46
CA LEU A 85 9.87 -4.25 -14.64
C LEU A 85 10.63 -4.86 -15.82
N ASN A 86 10.08 -5.91 -16.42
CA ASN A 86 10.60 -6.52 -17.64
C ASN A 86 9.48 -6.65 -18.67
N GLY A 87 9.53 -5.80 -19.70
CA GLY A 87 8.43 -5.66 -20.64
C GLY A 87 7.17 -5.14 -19.93
N ASP A 88 6.09 -5.92 -19.98
CA ASP A 88 4.83 -5.62 -19.29
C ASP A 88 4.68 -6.35 -17.94
N GLN A 89 5.70 -7.10 -17.50
CA GLN A 89 5.66 -7.86 -16.25
C GLN A 89 6.46 -7.17 -15.16
N ALA A 90 5.78 -6.84 -14.07
CA ALA A 90 6.39 -6.35 -12.84
C ALA A 90 6.64 -7.50 -11.86
N ARG A 91 7.72 -7.39 -11.09
CA ARG A 91 8.06 -8.29 -9.99
C ARG A 91 8.37 -7.47 -8.74
N PHE A 92 7.61 -7.72 -7.68
CA PHE A 92 7.84 -7.17 -6.35
C PHE A 92 8.28 -8.27 -5.39
N SER A 93 9.38 -8.08 -4.68
CA SER A 93 9.88 -9.05 -3.70
C SER A 93 10.10 -8.38 -2.35
N LEU A 94 9.78 -9.11 -1.27
CA LEU A 94 10.10 -8.74 0.11
C LEU A 94 11.14 -9.71 0.66
N SER A 95 12.18 -9.17 1.27
CA SER A 95 13.25 -9.96 1.89
C SER A 95 13.44 -9.57 3.36
N ARG A 96 13.73 -10.55 4.22
CA ARG A 96 14.08 -10.36 5.62
C ARG A 96 15.47 -10.91 5.85
N ASP A 97 16.38 -10.08 6.34
CA ASP A 97 17.76 -10.46 6.66
C ASP A 97 18.48 -11.14 5.48
N GLY A 98 18.22 -10.63 4.27
CA GLY A 98 18.78 -11.15 3.02
C GLY A 98 18.04 -12.35 2.42
N SER A 99 17.08 -12.96 3.12
CA SER A 99 16.27 -14.06 2.60
C SER A 99 14.95 -13.56 2.01
N THR A 100 14.64 -13.95 0.77
CA THR A 100 13.36 -13.60 0.14
C THR A 100 12.21 -14.33 0.82
N THR A 101 11.31 -13.57 1.40
CA THR A 101 10.11 -14.05 2.11
C THR A 101 8.92 -14.23 1.16
N SER A 102 8.76 -13.30 0.22
CA SER A 102 7.63 -13.30 -0.72
C SER A 102 8.06 -12.72 -2.05
N THR A 103 7.43 -13.17 -3.13
CA THR A 103 7.61 -12.61 -4.48
C THR A 103 6.28 -12.64 -5.22
N PHE A 104 5.92 -11.49 -5.78
CA PHE A 104 4.67 -11.26 -6.49
C PHE A 104 5.00 -10.85 -7.92
N ARG A 105 4.33 -11.47 -8.89
CA ARG A 105 4.51 -11.19 -10.33
C ARG A 105 3.17 -10.85 -10.92
N TYR A 106 3.13 -9.78 -11.71
CA TYR A 106 1.88 -9.26 -12.22
C TYR A 106 2.11 -8.40 -13.47
N ALA A 107 1.07 -8.25 -14.29
CA ALA A 107 1.09 -7.32 -15.40
C ALA A 107 1.06 -5.88 -14.87
N ALA A 108 2.01 -5.06 -15.30
CA ALA A 108 2.06 -3.63 -15.00
C ALA A 108 0.82 -2.90 -15.57
N SER A 109 0.40 -1.84 -14.91
CA SER A 109 -0.70 -1.01 -15.40
C SER A 109 -0.32 -0.36 -16.74
N ARG A 110 -1.29 -0.17 -17.63
CA ARG A 110 -1.05 0.50 -18.91
C ARG A 110 -0.56 1.93 -18.71
N ASP A 111 -1.05 2.61 -17.67
CA ASP A 111 -0.65 3.97 -17.35
C ASP A 111 0.82 4.03 -16.94
N LEU A 112 1.30 3.07 -16.13
CA LEU A 112 2.72 2.94 -15.80
C LEU A 112 3.58 2.72 -17.05
N LEU A 113 3.15 1.82 -17.94
CA LEU A 113 3.87 1.50 -19.17
C LEU A 113 3.92 2.68 -20.16
N ASN A 114 2.96 3.60 -20.08
CA ASN A 114 2.85 4.76 -20.97
C ASN A 114 3.09 6.09 -20.26
N ILE A 115 3.73 6.09 -19.08
CA ILE A 115 3.87 7.29 -18.25
C ILE A 115 4.58 8.46 -18.96
N GLN A 116 5.46 8.17 -19.91
CA GLN A 116 6.13 9.19 -20.74
C GLN A 116 5.15 10.00 -21.61
N HIS A 117 3.95 9.46 -21.82
CA HIS A 117 2.86 10.08 -22.58
C HIS A 117 1.71 10.54 -21.67
N ASP A 118 1.86 10.44 -20.34
CA ASP A 118 0.84 10.88 -19.40
C ASP A 118 0.76 12.42 -19.41
N PRO A 119 -0.43 13.00 -19.68
CA PRO A 119 -0.58 14.46 -19.74
C PRO A 119 -0.63 15.12 -18.36
N THR A 120 -0.68 14.34 -17.27
CA THR A 120 -0.79 14.83 -15.90
C THR A 120 0.57 15.32 -15.43
N PRO A 121 0.76 16.63 -15.24
CA PRO A 121 2.01 17.15 -14.72
C PRO A 121 2.25 16.56 -13.33
N PHE A 122 3.49 16.14 -13.06
CA PHE A 122 3.93 15.56 -11.78
C PHE A 122 3.38 14.16 -11.44
N ALA A 123 2.78 13.44 -12.40
CA ALA A 123 2.49 12.03 -12.20
C ALA A 123 3.81 11.24 -12.11
N GLU A 124 4.00 10.52 -11.02
CA GLU A 124 5.15 9.65 -10.81
C GLU A 124 4.76 8.18 -11.02
N PRO A 125 5.71 7.31 -11.40
CA PRO A 125 5.46 5.87 -11.60
C PRO A 125 4.70 5.19 -10.45
N ASP A 126 4.98 5.54 -9.20
CA ASP A 126 4.33 4.94 -8.04
C ASP A 126 2.88 5.38 -7.83
N HIS A 127 2.41 6.41 -8.54
CA HIS A 127 1.00 6.75 -8.58
C HIS A 127 0.17 5.71 -9.35
N PHE A 128 0.81 4.87 -10.19
CA PHE A 128 0.14 3.90 -11.06
C PHE A 128 0.40 2.43 -10.66
N ASP A 129 1.17 2.19 -9.59
CA ASP A 129 1.50 0.86 -9.11
C ASP A 129 1.72 0.86 -7.59
N PHE A 130 0.82 0.19 -6.87
CA PHE A 130 0.84 0.24 -5.42
C PHE A 130 2.02 -0.53 -4.80
N PHE A 131 2.54 -1.58 -5.45
CA PHE A 131 3.76 -2.26 -4.98
C PHE A 131 5.00 -1.40 -5.20
N LEU A 132 5.06 -0.63 -6.29
CA LEU A 132 6.12 0.35 -6.50
C LEU A 132 6.06 1.48 -5.46
N PHE A 133 4.85 1.94 -5.10
CA PHE A 133 4.67 2.86 -3.98
C PHE A 133 5.18 2.29 -2.66
N ILE A 134 4.79 1.06 -2.30
CA ILE A 134 5.30 0.38 -1.10
C ILE A 134 6.82 0.27 -1.15
N HIS A 135 7.38 -0.15 -2.29
CA HIS A 135 8.82 -0.25 -2.49
C HIS A 135 9.51 1.08 -2.20
N ARG A 136 9.05 2.19 -2.78
CA ARG A 136 9.63 3.52 -2.56
C ARG A 136 9.53 3.98 -1.11
N VAL A 137 8.42 3.69 -0.43
CA VAL A 137 8.32 3.94 1.02
C VAL A 137 9.38 3.13 1.77
N LEU A 138 9.56 1.86 1.44
CA LEU A 138 10.56 1.00 2.10
C LEU A 138 12.02 1.42 1.83
N GLN A 139 12.30 2.19 0.77
CA GLN A 139 13.63 2.71 0.46
C GLN A 139 13.94 4.07 1.14
N ASP A 140 12.95 4.74 1.73
CA ASP A 140 13.08 6.09 2.29
C ASP A 140 12.67 6.10 3.78
N ALA A 141 13.65 5.99 4.68
CA ALA A 141 13.42 5.99 6.12
C ALA A 141 12.66 7.24 6.63
N PRO A 142 13.01 8.48 6.23
CA PRO A 142 12.19 9.66 6.51
C PRO A 142 10.72 9.52 6.05
N ARG A 143 10.47 8.90 4.88
CA ARG A 143 9.10 8.62 4.40
C ARG A 143 8.39 7.58 5.26
N GLN A 144 9.08 6.50 5.65
CA GLN A 144 8.52 5.51 6.59
C GLN A 144 8.14 6.13 7.91
N ASP A 145 8.90 7.12 8.38
CA ASP A 145 8.61 7.83 9.62
C ASP A 145 7.38 8.73 9.47
N ARG A 146 7.30 9.57 8.44
CA ARG A 146 6.20 10.55 8.34
C ARG A 146 4.88 9.98 7.83
N ILE A 147 4.87 8.88 7.08
CA ILE A 147 3.66 8.40 6.44
C ILE A 147 2.62 7.94 7.48
N PHE A 148 1.38 8.43 7.35
CA PHE A 148 0.25 8.16 8.25
C PHE A 148 0.49 8.51 9.72
N ARG A 149 1.33 9.51 10.01
CA ARG A 149 1.44 10.14 11.34
C ARG A 149 0.50 11.32 11.47
#